data_AF-A0A7V7CVZ3-F1
#
_entry.id   AF-A0A7V7CVZ3-F1
#
_cell.length_a   1.000
_cell.length_b   1.000
_cell.length_c   1.000
_cell.angle_alpha   90.00
_cell.angle_beta   90.00
_cell.angle_gamma   90.00
#
_symmetry.space_group_name_H-M   'P 1'
#
loop_
_entity.id
_entity.type
_entity.pdbx_description
1 polymer ?
#
loop_
_entity_poly.entity_id
_entity_poly.type
_entity_poly.pdbx_seq_one_letter_code
_entity_poly.pdbx_strand_id
1 'polypeptide(L)'
;FEGRAEPAITDPYRAYALDLAHKHLAEMQRHAGLAAAPLFSPAVGAFRQGMLVQIPLLLWSLPGQLTGAVLRDCLSAHYAGQPYIRVVPSQEHPAVLAPEGLNGTNNLELFVFANDQARTALLVARLDNLGKGASGAAVQNMELMLGLTQKK
;
A
#
# COMPACT_ATOMS: atom_id res chain seq x y z
N PHE A 1 -5.72 -3.78 20.12
CA PHE A 1 -6.17 -3.29 18.80
C PHE A 1 -6.76 -4.42 17.97
N GLU A 2 -8.00 -4.28 17.50
CA GLU A 2 -8.89 -5.37 17.01
C GLU A 2 -9.50 -6.30 18.07
N GLY A 3 -9.46 -5.88 19.33
CA GLY A 3 -10.10 -6.58 20.43
C GLY A 3 -9.89 -5.81 21.74
N ARG A 4 -11.01 -5.61 22.45
CA ARG A 4 -11.21 -4.84 23.71
C ARG A 4 -11.20 -3.31 23.58
N ALA A 5 -11.97 -2.70 24.49
CA ALA A 5 -12.25 -1.28 24.63
C ALA A 5 -10.98 -0.49 24.96
N GLU A 6 -10.15 -0.26 23.95
CA GLU A 6 -9.06 0.70 24.04
C GLU A 6 -9.61 2.12 23.88
N PRO A 7 -9.03 3.10 24.60
CA PRO A 7 -9.41 4.50 24.45
C PRO A 7 -9.23 4.96 23.00
N ALA A 8 -10.05 5.93 22.60
CA ALA A 8 -9.96 6.52 21.27
C ALA A 8 -8.52 6.98 20.98
N ILE A 9 -8.06 6.75 19.75
CA ILE A 9 -6.72 7.17 19.32
C ILE A 9 -6.72 8.69 19.21
N THR A 10 -6.09 9.35 20.18
CA THR A 10 -5.87 10.80 20.18
C THR A 10 -4.45 11.17 19.79
N ASP A 11 -3.52 10.21 19.78
CA ASP A 11 -2.13 10.45 19.43
C ASP A 11 -1.98 10.65 17.92
N PRO A 12 -1.14 11.60 17.47
CA PRO A 12 -0.85 11.76 16.05
C PRO A 12 -0.18 10.52 15.45
N TYR A 13 0.49 9.71 16.27
CA TYR A 13 1.18 8.48 15.87
C TYR A 13 1.31 7.51 17.05
N ARG A 14 1.03 6.23 16.82
CA ARG A 14 1.25 5.13 17.76
C ARG A 14 1.67 3.87 17.02
N ALA A 15 2.89 3.39 17.28
CA ALA A 15 3.33 2.07 16.81
C ALA A 15 2.68 0.96 17.65
N TYR A 16 2.36 -0.18 17.03
CA TYR A 16 1.78 -1.34 17.71
C TYR A 16 2.28 -2.65 17.11
N ALA A 17 1.88 -3.79 17.70
CA ALA A 17 2.36 -5.13 17.32
C ALA A 17 3.90 -5.25 17.36
N LEU A 18 4.50 -4.71 18.44
CA LEU A 18 5.96 -4.66 18.62
C LEU A 18 6.57 -6.02 19.00
N ASP A 19 5.76 -7.04 19.23
CA ASP A 19 6.17 -8.43 19.31
C ASP A 19 6.48 -9.05 17.93
N LEU A 20 6.26 -8.27 16.85
CA LEU A 20 6.47 -8.67 15.46
C LEU A 20 5.59 -9.85 15.03
N ALA A 21 4.47 -10.07 15.72
CA ALA A 21 3.53 -11.16 15.48
C ALA A 21 2.17 -10.61 15.02
N HIS A 22 2.08 -10.14 13.78
CA HIS A 22 0.83 -9.62 13.21
C HIS A 22 0.07 -10.67 12.41
N LYS A 23 -1.26 -10.70 12.53
CA LYS A 23 -2.14 -11.66 11.85
C LYS A 23 -2.03 -11.68 10.31
N HIS A 24 -1.61 -10.57 9.70
CA HIS A 24 -1.48 -10.45 8.24
C HIS A 24 -0.16 -11.01 7.68
N LEU A 25 0.81 -11.39 8.52
CA LEU A 25 2.11 -11.85 8.03
C LEU A 25 2.00 -13.06 7.12
N ALA A 26 1.14 -14.02 7.45
CA ALA A 26 0.93 -15.21 6.61
C ALA A 26 0.32 -14.87 5.24
N GLU A 27 -0.63 -13.94 5.21
CA GLU A 27 -1.25 -13.44 3.98
C GLU A 27 -0.22 -12.70 3.11
N MET A 28 0.57 -11.80 3.72
CA MET A 28 1.63 -11.06 3.05
C MET A 28 2.67 -12.00 2.43
N GLN A 29 3.16 -12.98 3.20
CA GLN A 29 4.13 -13.95 2.71
C GLN A 29 3.59 -14.73 1.50
N ARG A 30 2.35 -15.23 1.60
CA ARG A 30 1.72 -16.04 0.55
C ARG A 30 1.49 -15.22 -0.73
N HIS A 31 0.86 -14.04 -0.62
CA HIS A 31 0.42 -13.28 -1.79
C HIS A 31 1.52 -12.44 -2.43
N ALA A 32 2.56 -12.06 -1.68
CA ALA A 32 3.76 -11.44 -2.24
C ALA A 32 4.79 -12.45 -2.77
N GLY A 33 4.57 -13.76 -2.59
CA GLY A 33 5.47 -14.81 -3.05
C GLY A 33 6.82 -14.83 -2.33
N LEU A 34 6.86 -14.41 -1.06
CA LEU A 34 8.09 -14.31 -0.28
C LEU A 34 8.48 -15.66 0.33
N ALA A 35 9.77 -15.97 0.33
CA ALA A 35 10.30 -17.18 0.98
C ALA A 35 10.09 -17.18 2.51
N ALA A 36 10.04 -16.00 3.12
CA ALA A 36 9.80 -15.79 4.55
C ALA A 36 8.86 -14.59 4.76
N ALA A 37 8.17 -14.55 5.89
CA ALA A 37 7.35 -13.41 6.27
C ALA A 37 8.20 -12.12 6.37
N PRO A 38 7.70 -10.98 5.85
CA PRO A 38 8.45 -9.74 5.91
C PRO A 38 8.45 -9.16 7.33
N LEU A 39 9.37 -8.21 7.59
CA LEU A 39 9.23 -7.32 8.74
C LEU A 39 8.00 -6.43 8.51
N PHE A 40 7.04 -6.48 9.44
CA PHE A 40 5.86 -5.62 9.42
C PHE A 40 5.83 -4.76 10.68
N SER A 41 5.87 -3.44 10.49
CA SER A 41 5.91 -2.45 11.58
C SER A 41 4.73 -1.49 11.44
N PRO A 42 3.53 -1.87 11.92
CA PRO A 42 2.35 -1.05 11.74
C PRO A 42 2.27 0.08 12.78
N ALA A 43 1.61 1.16 12.38
CA ALA A 43 1.27 2.26 13.24
C ALA A 43 -0.11 2.81 12.90
N VAL A 44 -0.71 3.52 13.84
CA VAL A 44 -1.97 4.25 13.68
C VAL A 44 -1.78 5.71 14.03
N GLY A 45 -2.65 6.58 13.52
CA GLY A 45 -2.68 7.99 13.89
C GLY A 45 -4.11 8.45 14.17
N ALA A 46 -4.26 9.68 14.66
CA ALA A 46 -5.53 10.30 14.98
C ALA A 46 -6.31 10.77 13.73
N PHE A 47 -6.68 9.82 12.87
CA PHE A 47 -7.57 10.03 11.73
C PHE A 47 -8.53 8.85 11.58
N ARG A 48 -9.72 9.10 11.01
CA ARG A 48 -10.81 8.11 10.98
C ARG A 48 -10.49 6.91 10.09
N GLN A 49 -9.94 7.15 8.91
CA GLN A 49 -9.62 6.16 7.90
C GLN A 49 -8.57 6.74 6.94
N GLY A 50 -7.92 5.90 6.16
CA GLY A 50 -6.78 6.23 5.31
C GLY A 50 -5.57 5.37 5.68
N MET A 51 -4.75 5.04 4.70
CA MET A 51 -3.61 4.16 4.90
C MET A 51 -2.49 4.48 3.94
N LEU A 52 -1.27 4.49 4.48
CA LEU A 52 -0.04 4.41 3.70
C LEU A 52 0.65 3.08 4.03
N VAL A 53 0.94 2.29 3.00
CA VAL A 53 1.79 1.10 3.10
C VAL A 53 3.13 1.45 2.50
N GLN A 54 4.19 1.33 3.29
CA GLN A 54 5.54 1.73 2.90
C GLN A 54 6.46 0.51 2.81
N ILE A 55 7.17 0.38 1.70
CA ILE A 55 8.15 -0.68 1.46
C ILE A 55 9.49 -0.03 1.09
N PRO A 56 10.38 0.18 2.06
CA PRO A 56 11.74 0.63 1.81
C PRO A 56 12.51 -0.48 1.09
N LEU A 57 13.20 -0.11 0.01
CA LEU A 57 14.03 -1.00 -0.80
C LEU A 57 15.46 -0.48 -0.85
N LEU A 58 16.39 -1.35 -0.48
CA LEU A 58 17.83 -1.15 -0.67
C LEU A 58 18.18 -1.72 -2.06
N LEU A 59 18.17 -0.88 -3.10
CA LEU A 59 18.36 -1.34 -4.49
C LEU A 59 19.73 -1.97 -4.73
N TRP A 60 20.70 -1.73 -3.85
CA TRP A 60 22.01 -2.37 -3.88
C TRP A 60 22.00 -3.82 -3.41
N SER A 61 21.02 -4.25 -2.63
CA SER A 61 20.89 -5.64 -2.16
C SER A 61 20.01 -6.51 -3.06
N LEU A 62 19.38 -5.91 -4.07
CA LEU A 62 18.54 -6.59 -5.03
C LEU A 62 19.33 -6.95 -6.30
N PRO A 63 19.00 -8.07 -6.97
CA PRO A 63 19.67 -8.46 -8.21
C PRO A 63 19.37 -7.47 -9.34
N GLY A 64 20.37 -7.25 -10.20
CA GLY A 64 20.27 -6.38 -11.36
C GLY A 64 20.60 -4.90 -11.08
N GLN A 65 20.43 -4.08 -12.12
CA GLN A 65 20.62 -2.62 -12.04
C GLN A 65 19.25 -1.95 -11.96
N LEU A 66 18.66 -1.98 -10.77
CA LEU A 66 17.36 -1.37 -10.52
C LEU A 66 17.48 0.15 -10.36
N THR A 67 16.55 0.87 -10.96
CA THR A 67 16.35 2.31 -10.80
C THR A 67 14.88 2.59 -10.45
N GLY A 68 14.58 3.79 -9.95
CA GLY A 68 13.21 4.22 -9.71
C GLY A 68 12.34 4.17 -10.98
N ALA A 69 12.94 4.44 -12.15
CA ALA A 69 12.25 4.33 -13.43
C ALA A 69 11.86 2.88 -13.74
N VAL A 70 12.80 1.93 -13.61
CA VAL A 70 12.52 0.50 -13.83
C VAL A 70 11.41 0.00 -12.92
N LEU A 71 11.44 0.36 -11.63
CA LEU A 71 10.41 -0.04 -10.67
C LEU A 71 9.03 0.50 -11.05
N ARG A 72 8.96 1.78 -11.43
CA ARG A 72 7.70 2.41 -11.87
C ARG A 72 7.18 1.77 -13.15
N ASP A 73 8.04 1.49 -14.11
CA ASP A 73 7.66 0.87 -15.37
C ASP A 73 7.13 -0.55 -15.16
N CYS A 74 7.77 -1.35 -14.28
CA CYS A 74 7.27 -2.67 -13.88
C CYS A 74 5.86 -2.58 -13.26
N LEU A 75 5.64 -1.66 -12.32
CA LEU A 75 4.31 -1.47 -11.72
C LEU A 75 3.28 -1.01 -12.74
N SER A 76 3.67 -0.10 -13.64
CA SER A 76 2.77 0.47 -14.65
C SER A 76 2.35 -0.58 -15.68
N ALA A 77 3.28 -1.43 -16.10
CA ALA A 77 2.99 -2.57 -16.96
C ALA A 77 2.10 -3.60 -16.26
N HIS A 78 2.39 -3.92 -15.00
CA HIS A 78 1.61 -4.89 -14.23
C HIS A 78 0.15 -4.44 -14.02
N TYR A 79 -0.07 -3.16 -13.72
CA TYR A 79 -1.39 -2.60 -13.46
C TYR A 79 -2.03 -1.91 -14.66
N ALA A 80 -1.50 -2.11 -15.87
CA ALA A 80 -2.07 -1.55 -17.10
C ALA A 80 -3.55 -1.98 -17.26
N GLY A 81 -4.42 -1.00 -17.54
CA GLY A 81 -5.86 -1.24 -17.71
C GLY A 81 -6.65 -1.48 -16.42
N GLN A 82 -6.03 -1.42 -15.24
CA GLN A 82 -6.74 -1.59 -13.97
C GLN A 82 -7.45 -0.28 -13.58
N PRO A 83 -8.79 -0.28 -13.41
CA PRO A 83 -9.56 0.96 -13.24
C PRO A 83 -9.36 1.65 -11.89
N TYR A 84 -8.96 0.90 -10.87
CA TYR A 84 -8.82 1.38 -9.49
C TYR A 84 -7.38 1.59 -9.05
N ILE A 85 -6.40 1.29 -9.90
CA ILE A 85 -4.97 1.37 -9.54
C ILE A 85 -4.31 2.41 -10.43
N ARG A 86 -3.68 3.40 -9.79
CA ARG A 86 -2.92 4.43 -10.48
C ARG A 86 -1.47 4.39 -10.02
N VAL A 87 -0.56 4.10 -10.94
CA VAL A 87 0.87 4.31 -10.71
C VAL A 87 1.17 5.78 -10.99
N VAL A 88 1.52 6.54 -9.96
CA VAL A 88 1.65 8.00 -10.06
C VAL A 88 2.97 8.37 -10.73
N PRO A 89 2.94 9.15 -11.84
CA PRO A 89 4.16 9.65 -12.49
C PRO A 89 5.04 10.45 -11.52
N SER A 90 6.36 10.36 -11.65
CA SER A 90 7.30 11.04 -10.74
C SER A 90 7.14 12.55 -10.71
N GLN A 91 6.66 13.15 -11.81
CA GLN A 91 6.43 14.59 -11.93
C GLN A 91 5.22 15.06 -11.09
N GLU A 92 4.33 14.13 -10.72
CA GLU A 92 3.12 14.39 -9.94
C GLU A 92 3.28 13.99 -8.47
N HIS A 93 4.47 13.58 -8.05
CA HIS A 93 4.71 13.17 -6.66
C HIS A 93 4.58 14.37 -5.71
N PRO A 94 3.74 14.28 -4.68
CA PRO A 94 3.67 15.32 -3.68
C PRO A 94 4.91 15.25 -2.76
N ALA A 95 5.32 16.38 -2.21
CA ALA A 95 6.39 16.43 -1.22
C ALA A 95 6.00 15.73 0.10
N VAL A 96 4.69 15.66 0.39
CA VAL A 96 4.15 15.03 1.60
C VAL A 96 2.93 14.17 1.22
N LEU A 97 2.85 12.96 1.76
CA LEU A 97 1.71 12.08 1.60
C LEU A 97 0.85 12.08 2.86
N ALA A 98 -0.41 12.49 2.71
CA ALA A 98 -1.43 12.29 3.73
C ALA A 98 -2.12 10.93 3.52
N PRO A 99 -2.35 10.13 4.58
CA PRO A 99 -3.03 8.83 4.49
C PRO A 99 -4.48 8.94 4.01
N GLU A 100 -5.13 10.07 4.30
CA GLU A 100 -6.55 10.33 4.03
C GLU A 100 -6.85 10.70 2.57
N GLY A 101 -5.83 10.84 1.72
CA GLY A 101 -5.96 11.39 0.36
C GLY A 101 -6.87 10.62 -0.59
N LEU A 102 -7.28 9.39 -0.25
CA LEU A 102 -8.21 8.56 -1.02
C LEU A 102 -9.45 8.13 -0.23
N ASN A 103 -9.73 8.79 0.90
CA ASN A 103 -10.88 8.47 1.75
C ASN A 103 -12.20 8.52 0.97
N GLY A 104 -13.07 7.53 1.22
CA GLY A 104 -14.35 7.37 0.54
C GLY A 104 -14.26 6.79 -0.87
N THR A 105 -13.08 6.34 -1.31
CA THR A 105 -12.88 5.79 -2.66
C THR A 105 -12.47 4.32 -2.64
N ASN A 106 -12.62 3.65 -3.78
CA ASN A 106 -12.05 2.32 -4.03
C ASN A 106 -10.69 2.40 -4.76
N ASN A 107 -10.10 3.59 -4.89
CA ASN A 107 -8.87 3.79 -5.62
C ASN A 107 -7.65 3.44 -4.76
N LEU A 108 -6.56 3.11 -5.44
CA LEU A 108 -5.24 2.88 -4.87
C LEU A 108 -4.21 3.61 -5.72
N GLU A 109 -3.37 4.41 -5.08
CA GLU A 109 -2.25 5.09 -5.72
C GLU A 109 -0.92 4.44 -5.31
N LEU A 110 -0.05 4.21 -6.28
CA LEU A 110 1.29 3.66 -6.10
C LEU A 110 2.32 4.73 -6.44
N PHE A 111 3.22 4.99 -5.50
CA PHE A 111 4.32 5.93 -5.63
C PHE A 111 5.65 5.19 -5.57
N VAL A 112 6.61 5.66 -6.38
CA VAL A 112 8.00 5.18 -6.38
C VAL A 112 8.91 6.38 -6.12
N PHE A 113 9.22 6.64 -4.85
CA PHE A 113 10.24 7.63 -4.50
C PHE A 113 11.61 6.96 -4.58
N ALA A 114 12.54 7.49 -5.36
CA ALA A 114 13.83 6.84 -5.54
C ALA A 114 14.98 7.85 -5.50
N ASN A 115 16.10 7.41 -4.96
CA ASN A 115 17.39 8.05 -5.11
C ASN A 115 18.33 7.04 -5.78
N ASP A 116 18.42 7.11 -7.12
CA ASP A 116 19.23 6.18 -7.91
C ASP A 116 20.73 6.27 -7.59
N GLN A 117 21.22 7.46 -7.21
CA GLN A 117 22.61 7.65 -6.79
C GLN A 117 22.89 6.93 -5.46
N ALA A 118 21.98 7.06 -4.49
CA ALA A 118 22.07 6.36 -3.20
C ALA A 118 21.64 4.88 -3.29
N ARG A 119 21.13 4.43 -4.45
CA ARG A 119 20.57 3.09 -4.69
C ARG A 119 19.53 2.71 -3.64
N THR A 120 18.59 3.61 -3.37
CA THR A 120 17.47 3.39 -2.44
C THR A 120 16.16 3.79 -3.08
N ALA A 121 15.09 3.08 -2.75
CA ALA A 121 13.73 3.47 -3.13
C ALA A 121 12.77 3.25 -1.96
N LEU A 122 11.67 4.01 -1.96
CA LEU A 122 10.54 3.85 -1.09
C LEU A 122 9.30 3.67 -1.98
N LEU A 123 8.75 2.46 -1.97
CA LEU A 123 7.45 2.22 -2.57
C LEU A 123 6.38 2.60 -1.55
N VAL A 124 5.38 3.36 -1.98
CA VAL A 124 4.25 3.73 -1.13
C VAL A 124 2.96 3.41 -1.84
N ALA A 125 2.07 2.65 -1.19
CA ALA A 125 0.67 2.55 -1.59
C ALA A 125 -0.18 3.45 -0.70
N ARG A 126 -1.03 4.29 -1.30
CA ARG A 126 -2.07 5.05 -0.62
C ARG A 126 -3.42 4.46 -0.97
N LEU A 127 -4.27 4.25 0.03
CA LEU A 127 -5.63 3.74 -0.11
C LEU A 127 -6.50 4.10 1.10
N ASP A 128 -7.81 4.01 0.93
CA ASP A 128 -8.74 3.96 2.07
C ASP A 128 -8.80 2.53 2.63
N ASN A 129 -8.48 2.35 3.91
CA ASN A 129 -8.52 1.04 4.57
C ASN A 129 -9.94 0.49 4.78
N LEU A 130 -10.97 1.35 4.86
CA LEU A 130 -12.38 0.94 4.93
C LEU A 130 -13.00 0.78 3.54
N GLY A 131 -12.49 1.53 2.57
CA GLY A 131 -12.82 1.44 1.15
C GLY A 131 -12.08 0.28 0.48
N LYS A 132 -11.05 0.60 -0.33
CA LYS A 132 -10.25 -0.39 -1.07
C LYS A 132 -9.61 -1.46 -0.18
N GLY A 133 -9.27 -1.14 1.06
CA GLY A 133 -8.72 -2.10 2.02
C GLY A 133 -9.73 -3.09 2.61
N ALA A 134 -11.04 -2.87 2.40
CA ALA A 134 -12.08 -3.73 2.95
C ALA A 134 -13.34 -3.76 2.05
N SER A 135 -14.33 -2.92 2.36
CA SER A 135 -15.68 -3.05 1.80
C SER A 135 -15.75 -2.77 0.29
N GLY A 136 -14.96 -1.81 -0.20
CA GLY A 136 -14.87 -1.50 -1.62
C GLY A 136 -14.29 -2.65 -2.44
N ALA A 137 -13.26 -3.34 -1.93
CA ALA A 137 -12.74 -4.54 -2.56
C ALA A 137 -13.73 -5.71 -2.52
N ALA A 138 -14.51 -5.84 -1.44
CA ALA A 138 -15.55 -6.87 -1.34
C ALA A 138 -16.67 -6.64 -2.37
N VAL A 139 -17.13 -5.39 -2.54
CA VAL A 139 -18.10 -5.04 -3.59
C VAL A 139 -17.51 -5.30 -4.98
N GLN A 140 -16.26 -4.90 -5.23
CA GLN A 140 -15.59 -5.19 -6.49
C GLN A 140 -15.52 -6.70 -6.80
N ASN A 141 -15.22 -7.54 -5.79
CA ASN A 141 -15.25 -8.99 -5.96
C ASN A 141 -16.65 -9.50 -6.30
N MET A 142 -17.69 -8.96 -5.65
CA MET A 142 -19.08 -9.31 -5.94
C MET A 142 -19.47 -8.91 -7.37
N GLU A 143 -19.10 -7.71 -7.83
CA GLU A 143 -19.34 -7.26 -9.20
C GLU A 143 -18.68 -8.18 -10.23
N LEU A 144 -17.44 -8.63 -9.96
CA LEU A 144 -16.74 -9.61 -10.80
C LEU A 144 -17.48 -10.95 -10.82
N MET A 145 -17.90 -11.46 -9.66
CA MET A 145 -18.65 -12.72 -9.56
C MET A 145 -20.00 -12.67 -10.28
N LEU A 146 -20.64 -11.50 -10.30
CA LEU A 146 -21.94 -11.27 -10.95
C LEU A 146 -21.81 -10.85 -12.43
N GLY A 147 -20.59 -10.67 -12.95
CA GLY A 147 -20.36 -10.21 -14.32
C GLY A 147 -20.81 -8.76 -14.57
N LEU A 148 -20.88 -7.94 -13.52
CA LEU A 148 -21.35 -6.54 -13.57
C LEU A 148 -20.24 -5.55 -13.92
N THR A 149 -18.99 -5.99 -13.98
CA THR A 149 -17.88 -5.14 -14.41
C THR A 149 -18.10 -4.71 -15.85
N GLN A 150 -18.57 -3.47 -16.03
CA GLN A 150 -18.77 -2.87 -17.34
C GLN A 150 -17.43 -2.85 -18.10
N LYS A 151 -17.44 -3.39 -19.32
CA LYS A 151 -16.49 -2.95 -20.34
C LYS A 151 -16.71 -1.45 -20.51
N LYS A 152 -15.74 -0.64 -20.10
CA LYS A 152 -15.59 0.69 -20.69
C LYS A 152 -14.86 0.55 -22.02
#